data_AF-A0A830E2M9-F1
#
_entry.id   AF-A0A830E2M9-F1
#
_cell.length_a   1.000
_cell.length_b   1.000
_cell.length_c   1.000
_cell.angle_alpha   90.00
_cell.angle_beta   90.00
_cell.angle_gamma   90.00
#
_symmetry.space_group_name_H-M   'P 1'
#
loop_
_entity.id
_entity.type
_entity.pdbx_description
1 polymer ?
#
loop_
_entity_poly.entity_id
_entity_poly.type
_entity_poly.pdbx_seq_one_letter_code
_entity_poly.pdbx_strand_id
1 'polypeptide(L)'
;MQENRNQTKNDGCSGRIIRAMEEFLWALINNGSRDDIILELTQCGDEARPYLTVVNGIDPGNTLSAALSYLQYVRYSRGEITVNKDYLVNINEDLSNPRDAYSIIVDNLAHALRAQDYVTAAFLADLAFIARAYMLCLSNGGDKSCDWLRRSFTVRVLILRSRINNY
;
A
#
# COMPACT_ATOMS: atom_id res chain seq x y z
N MET A 1 12.51 6.23 39.19
CA MET A 1 11.55 6.82 38.22
C MET A 1 12.30 7.35 36.99
N GLN A 2 12.83 6.44 36.17
CA GLN A 2 13.62 6.81 34.98
C GLN A 2 13.29 5.90 33.76
N GLU A 3 12.14 5.23 33.78
CA GLU A 3 11.71 4.33 32.69
C GLU A 3 10.80 5.02 31.65
N ASN A 4 10.30 6.23 31.92
CA ASN A 4 9.33 6.92 31.06
C ASN A 4 9.91 7.88 30.00
N ARG A 5 11.23 7.90 29.76
CA ARG A 5 11.85 8.71 28.68
C ARG A 5 12.36 7.91 27.49
N ASN A 6 12.34 6.58 27.56
CA ASN A 6 12.84 5.72 26.47
C ASN A 6 11.75 5.16 25.55
N GLN A 7 10.46 5.30 25.90
CA GLN A 7 9.36 4.85 25.02
C GLN A 7 9.05 5.84 23.87
N THR A 8 9.54 7.07 23.92
CA THR A 8 9.27 8.11 22.92
C THR A 8 10.34 8.24 21.83
N LYS A 9 11.38 7.39 21.83
CA LYS A 9 12.57 7.55 20.97
C LYS A 9 12.81 6.43 19.94
N ASN A 10 11.89 5.47 19.82
CA ASN A 10 12.12 4.26 19.04
C ASN A 10 11.05 3.94 17.98
N ASP A 11 10.37 4.95 17.42
CA ASP A 11 9.85 4.80 16.05
C ASP A 11 11.01 5.15 15.11
N GLY A 12 11.83 4.15 14.77
CA GLY A 12 12.92 4.31 13.81
C GLY A 12 12.42 4.84 12.46
N CYS A 13 13.33 5.40 11.65
CA CYS A 13 13.01 5.98 10.34
C CYS A 13 12.18 5.03 9.45
N SER A 14 12.42 3.72 9.52
CA SER A 14 11.61 2.73 8.79
C SER A 14 10.11 2.77 9.11
N GLY A 15 9.73 2.85 10.39
CA GLY A 15 8.34 2.93 10.81
C GLY A 15 7.68 4.26 10.41
N ARG A 16 8.45 5.35 10.49
CA ARG A 16 8.01 6.69 10.05
C ARG A 16 7.79 6.76 8.54
N ILE A 17 8.70 6.19 7.75
CA ILE A 17 8.60 6.10 6.30
C ILE A 17 7.34 5.32 5.91
N ILE A 18 7.11 4.14 6.51
CA ILE A 18 5.91 3.35 6.21
C ILE A 18 4.64 4.15 6.52
N ARG A 19 4.58 4.81 7.69
CA ARG A 19 3.43 5.64 8.07
C ARG A 19 3.19 6.78 7.06
N ALA A 20 4.23 7.53 6.71
CA ALA A 20 4.16 8.63 5.75
C ALA A 20 3.70 8.15 4.36
N MET A 21 4.16 6.97 3.91
CA MET A 21 3.76 6.42 2.61
C MET A 21 2.33 5.88 2.60
N GLU A 22 1.85 5.29 3.70
CA GLU A 22 0.43 4.91 3.81
C GLU A 22 -0.48 6.15 3.86
N GLU A 23 -0.06 7.22 4.53
CA GLU A 23 -0.75 8.52 4.52
C GLU A 23 -0.75 9.16 3.12
N PHE A 24 0.36 9.02 2.39
CA PHE A 24 0.45 9.46 1.01
C PHE A 24 -0.55 8.74 0.10
N LEU A 25 -0.67 7.42 0.19
CA LEU A 25 -1.67 6.69 -0.57
C LEU A 25 -3.10 7.11 -0.21
N TRP A 26 -3.38 7.42 1.06
CA TRP A 26 -4.65 8.03 1.46
C TRP A 26 -4.88 9.40 0.81
N ALA A 27 -3.85 10.24 0.75
CA ALA A 27 -3.92 11.56 0.15
C ALA A 27 -4.22 11.50 -1.36
N LEU A 28 -3.81 10.43 -2.06
CA LEU A 28 -4.17 10.20 -3.47
C LEU A 28 -5.69 10.04 -3.69
N ILE A 29 -6.43 9.57 -2.68
CA ILE A 29 -7.90 9.41 -2.76
C ILE A 29 -8.61 10.69 -2.34
N ASN A 30 -8.15 11.34 -1.27
CA ASN A 30 -8.88 12.41 -0.58
C ASN A 30 -8.38 13.84 -0.89
N ASN A 31 -7.51 14.03 -1.89
CA ASN A 31 -6.82 15.31 -2.15
C ASN A 31 -6.14 15.88 -0.89
N GLY A 32 -5.50 15.01 -0.10
CA GLY A 32 -4.78 15.40 1.11
C GLY A 32 -3.51 16.20 0.80
N SER A 33 -3.04 16.99 1.76
CA SER A 33 -1.78 17.74 1.64
C SER A 33 -0.59 16.78 1.53
N ARG A 34 0.29 17.05 0.56
CA ARG A 34 1.55 16.30 0.35
C ARG A 34 2.72 16.87 1.14
N ASP A 35 2.57 18.08 1.67
CA ASP A 35 3.68 18.81 2.31
C ASP A 35 4.13 18.13 3.61
N ASP A 36 3.17 17.67 4.42
CA ASP A 36 3.45 16.98 5.68
C ASP A 36 4.18 15.63 5.44
N ILE A 37 3.80 14.93 4.38
CA ILE A 37 4.44 13.67 3.95
C ILE A 37 5.89 13.92 3.52
N ILE A 38 6.12 14.95 2.69
CA ILE A 38 7.47 15.30 2.22
C ILE A 38 8.35 15.71 3.39
N LEU A 39 7.81 16.50 4.33
CA LEU A 39 8.52 16.92 5.53
C LEU A 39 8.94 15.71 6.38
N GLU A 40 8.01 14.79 6.64
CA GLU A 40 8.26 13.58 7.44
C GLU A 40 9.33 12.68 6.80
N LEU A 41 9.26 12.46 5.49
CA LEU A 41 10.25 11.69 4.75
C LEU A 41 11.62 12.37 4.73
N THR A 42 11.67 13.70 4.57
CA THR A 42 12.94 14.46 4.55
C THR A 42 13.71 14.30 5.87
N GLN A 43 13.01 14.21 7.00
CA GLN A 43 13.63 14.00 8.31
C GLN A 43 14.29 12.62 8.46
N CYS A 44 13.94 11.66 7.61
CA CYS A 44 14.56 10.33 7.58
C CYS A 44 15.78 10.25 6.64
N GLY A 45 16.12 11.34 5.95
CA GLY A 45 17.34 11.45 5.14
C GLY A 45 17.44 10.41 4.02
N ASP A 46 18.63 9.82 3.86
CA ASP A 46 18.96 8.91 2.76
C ASP A 46 18.10 7.63 2.71
N GLU A 47 17.59 7.17 3.86
CA GLU A 47 16.70 5.99 3.94
C GLU A 47 15.36 6.25 3.24
N ALA A 48 14.87 7.49 3.30
CA ALA A 48 13.59 7.89 2.71
C ALA A 48 13.71 8.40 1.28
N ARG A 49 14.92 8.61 0.76
CA ARG A 49 15.16 9.16 -0.59
C ARG A 49 14.40 8.42 -1.70
N PRO A 50 14.34 7.08 -1.75
CA PRO A 50 13.53 6.38 -2.76
C PRO A 50 12.03 6.74 -2.68
N TYR A 51 11.51 6.90 -1.47
CA TYR A 51 10.10 7.21 -1.24
C TYR A 51 9.77 8.68 -1.57
N LEU A 52 10.69 9.61 -1.32
CA LEU A 52 10.58 11.00 -1.79
C LEU A 52 10.50 11.08 -3.31
N THR A 53 11.32 10.29 -4.02
CA THR A 53 11.27 10.18 -5.48
C THR A 53 9.90 9.68 -5.96
N VAL A 54 9.35 8.67 -5.27
CA VAL A 54 8.03 8.10 -5.56
C VAL A 54 6.89 9.09 -5.30
N VAL A 55 6.95 9.87 -4.23
CA VAL A 55 5.94 10.91 -3.95
C VAL A 55 5.87 11.88 -5.13
N ASN A 56 7.01 12.25 -5.71
CA ASN A 56 7.08 13.07 -6.92
C ASN A 56 6.67 12.33 -8.20
N GLY A 57 6.38 11.03 -8.11
CA GLY A 57 6.01 10.12 -9.20
C GLY A 57 7.11 9.97 -10.22
N ILE A 58 8.35 9.93 -9.73
CA ILE A 58 9.55 9.62 -10.51
C ILE A 58 9.93 8.17 -10.19
N ASP A 59 10.49 7.46 -11.17
CA ASP A 59 11.02 6.12 -10.98
C ASP A 59 12.24 6.16 -10.03
N PRO A 60 12.21 5.47 -8.88
CA PRO A 60 13.32 5.44 -7.95
C PRO A 60 14.47 4.51 -8.41
N GLY A 61 14.35 3.88 -9.59
CA GLY A 61 15.35 3.00 -10.19
C GLY A 61 15.39 1.61 -9.55
N ASN A 62 16.52 0.93 -9.68
CA ASN A 62 16.77 -0.37 -9.04
C ASN A 62 16.99 -0.19 -7.53
N THR A 63 15.91 0.00 -6.78
CA THR A 63 15.91 0.28 -5.34
C THR A 63 15.03 -0.73 -4.57
N LEU A 64 14.65 -0.38 -3.34
CA LEU A 64 13.73 -1.13 -2.48
C LEU A 64 12.41 -1.45 -3.19
N SER A 65 12.02 -2.73 -3.18
CA SER A 65 10.77 -3.23 -3.78
C SER A 65 9.51 -2.54 -3.26
N ALA A 66 9.50 -2.13 -1.99
CA ALA A 66 8.39 -1.39 -1.39
C ALA A 66 8.16 -0.02 -2.07
N ALA A 67 9.23 0.73 -2.38
CA ALA A 67 9.12 2.02 -3.08
C ALA A 67 8.52 1.83 -4.49
N LEU A 68 8.92 0.77 -5.19
CA LEU A 68 8.35 0.42 -6.49
C LEU A 68 6.86 0.07 -6.41
N SER A 69 6.42 -0.64 -5.37
CA SER A 69 4.99 -0.91 -5.14
C SER A 69 4.21 0.41 -4.99
N TYR A 70 4.66 1.34 -4.16
CA TYR A 70 4.03 2.66 -4.02
C TYR A 70 3.97 3.43 -5.34
N LEU A 71 5.02 3.38 -6.16
CA LEU A 71 5.05 4.03 -7.46
C LEU A 71 3.96 3.50 -8.40
N GLN A 72 3.65 2.20 -8.37
CA GLN A 72 2.59 1.64 -9.22
C GLN A 72 1.24 2.32 -8.93
N TYR A 73 0.90 2.54 -7.66
CA TYR A 73 -0.32 3.26 -7.30
C TYR A 73 -0.31 4.74 -7.75
N VAL A 74 0.85 5.41 -7.72
CA VAL A 74 1.00 6.78 -8.25
C VAL A 74 0.80 6.81 -9.76
N ARG A 75 1.43 5.89 -10.49
CA ARG A 75 1.29 5.79 -11.96
C ARG A 75 -0.14 5.46 -12.35
N TYR A 76 -0.81 4.61 -11.58
CA TYR A 76 -2.22 4.29 -11.78
C TYR A 76 -3.12 5.50 -11.55
N SER A 77 -2.93 6.24 -10.46
CA SER A 77 -3.74 7.42 -10.13
C SER A 77 -3.58 8.54 -11.17
N ARG A 78 -2.38 8.69 -11.75
CA ARG A 78 -2.09 9.58 -12.89
C ARG A 78 -2.59 9.07 -14.24
N GLY A 79 -2.97 7.80 -14.33
CA GLY A 79 -3.42 7.17 -15.56
C GLY A 79 -2.32 6.81 -16.56
N GLU A 80 -1.09 6.69 -16.09
CA GLU A 80 0.05 6.21 -16.88
C GLU A 80 0.00 4.70 -17.12
N ILE A 81 -0.71 3.97 -16.25
CA ILE A 81 -0.94 2.52 -16.38
C ILE A 81 -2.42 2.19 -16.24
N THR A 82 -2.81 1.08 -16.85
CA THR A 82 -4.18 0.55 -16.80
C THR A 82 -4.17 -0.83 -16.17
N VAL A 83 -5.27 -1.18 -15.52
CA VAL A 83 -5.50 -2.51 -14.92
C VAL A 83 -6.78 -3.08 -15.49
N ASN A 84 -6.82 -4.40 -15.63
CA ASN A 84 -8.04 -5.09 -16.00
C ASN A 84 -8.98 -5.16 -14.79
N LYS A 85 -10.12 -4.48 -14.91
CA LYS A 85 -11.10 -4.29 -13.85
C LYS A 85 -11.83 -5.59 -13.48
N ASP A 86 -11.91 -6.53 -14.41
CA ASP A 86 -12.62 -7.81 -14.22
C ASP A 86 -11.96 -8.63 -13.11
N TYR A 87 -10.63 -8.51 -12.96
CA TYR A 87 -9.88 -9.16 -11.87
C TYR A 87 -10.04 -8.49 -10.52
N LEU A 88 -10.67 -7.31 -10.45
CA LEU A 88 -10.77 -6.49 -9.24
C LEU A 88 -12.21 -6.38 -8.72
N VAL A 89 -13.22 -6.62 -9.55
CA VAL A 89 -14.64 -6.38 -9.23
C VAL A 89 -15.13 -7.11 -7.98
N ASN A 90 -14.61 -8.31 -7.71
CA ASN A 90 -15.03 -9.14 -6.58
C ASN A 90 -14.16 -8.96 -5.32
N ILE A 91 -13.17 -8.07 -5.35
CA ILE A 91 -12.31 -7.79 -4.19
C ILE A 91 -12.98 -6.72 -3.35
N ASN A 92 -13.60 -7.13 -2.24
CA ASN A 92 -14.19 -6.21 -1.26
C ASN A 92 -13.09 -5.43 -0.51
N GLU A 93 -13.31 -4.15 -0.25
CA GLU A 93 -12.40 -3.26 0.48
C GLU A 93 -12.40 -3.52 2.00
N ASP A 94 -13.48 -4.10 2.51
CA ASP A 94 -13.59 -4.50 3.91
C ASP A 94 -12.99 -5.91 4.07
N LEU A 95 -11.76 -5.95 4.60
CA LEU A 95 -10.99 -7.17 4.85
C LEU A 95 -11.53 -7.98 6.06
N SER A 96 -12.85 -8.06 6.21
CA SER A 96 -13.56 -8.72 7.31
C SER A 96 -13.40 -10.24 7.30
N ASN A 97 -13.28 -10.85 6.12
CA ASN A 97 -12.85 -12.24 5.95
C ASN A 97 -11.57 -12.28 5.09
N PRO A 98 -10.39 -12.16 5.73
CA PRO A 98 -9.13 -12.07 4.99
C PRO A 98 -8.74 -13.36 4.27
N ARG A 99 -9.28 -14.51 4.69
CA ARG A 99 -9.01 -15.80 4.06
C ARG A 99 -9.69 -15.89 2.69
N ASP A 100 -10.97 -15.54 2.64
CA ASP A 100 -11.74 -15.55 1.40
C ASP A 100 -11.21 -14.47 0.44
N ALA A 101 -10.92 -13.27 0.97
CA ALA A 101 -10.29 -12.21 0.19
C ALA A 101 -8.96 -12.67 -0.42
N TYR A 102 -8.07 -13.28 0.38
CA TYR A 102 -6.79 -13.81 -0.11
C TYR A 102 -6.99 -14.85 -1.21
N SER A 103 -7.94 -15.79 -1.06
CA SER A 103 -8.22 -16.81 -2.08
C SER A 103 -8.65 -16.18 -3.40
N ILE A 104 -9.61 -15.25 -3.37
CA ILE A 104 -10.10 -14.55 -4.56
C ILE A 104 -8.97 -13.79 -5.25
N ILE A 105 -8.13 -13.09 -4.48
CA ILE A 105 -7.01 -12.32 -5.03
C ILE A 105 -5.99 -13.23 -5.69
N VAL A 106 -5.64 -14.36 -5.08
CA VAL A 106 -4.66 -15.33 -5.63
C VAL A 106 -5.19 -16.01 -6.88
N ASP A 107 -6.47 -16.36 -6.93
CA ASP A 107 -7.09 -16.94 -8.13
C ASP A 107 -7.07 -15.93 -9.29
N ASN A 108 -7.42 -14.67 -9.03
CA ASN A 108 -7.36 -13.60 -10.02
C ASN A 108 -5.92 -13.30 -10.44
N LEU A 109 -4.95 -13.36 -9.52
CA LEU A 109 -3.53 -13.22 -9.81
C LEU A 109 -3.05 -14.30 -10.78
N ALA A 110 -3.44 -15.56 -10.53
CA ALA A 110 -3.09 -16.68 -11.41
C ALA A 110 -3.70 -16.51 -12.82
N HIS A 111 -4.95 -16.02 -12.91
CA HIS A 111 -5.57 -15.72 -14.20
C HIS A 111 -4.87 -14.58 -14.94
N ALA A 112 -4.57 -13.47 -14.25
CA ALA A 112 -3.83 -12.34 -14.83
C ALA A 112 -2.45 -12.79 -15.35
N LEU A 113 -1.71 -13.59 -14.58
CA LEU A 113 -0.41 -14.13 -14.99
C LEU A 113 -0.51 -15.05 -16.22
N ARG A 114 -1.51 -15.93 -16.29
CA ARG A 114 -1.76 -16.79 -17.47
C ARG A 114 -2.10 -15.96 -18.71
N ALA A 115 -2.82 -14.86 -18.53
CA ALA A 115 -3.15 -13.91 -19.57
C ALA A 115 -2.01 -12.93 -19.92
N GLN A 116 -0.85 -13.05 -19.26
CA GLN A 116 0.30 -12.14 -19.39
C GLN A 116 -0.02 -10.68 -19.02
N ASP A 117 -1.06 -10.46 -18.22
CA ASP A 117 -1.41 -9.15 -17.65
C ASP A 117 -0.58 -8.90 -16.38
N TYR A 118 0.71 -8.60 -16.60
CA TYR A 118 1.68 -8.41 -15.51
C TYR A 118 1.41 -7.15 -14.69
N VAL A 119 0.75 -6.13 -15.26
CA VAL A 119 0.42 -4.90 -14.54
C VAL A 119 -0.66 -5.20 -13.50
N THR A 120 -1.77 -5.82 -13.90
CA THR A 120 -2.82 -6.17 -12.94
C THR A 120 -2.34 -7.22 -11.95
N ALA A 121 -1.52 -8.19 -12.40
CA ALA A 121 -0.89 -9.17 -11.52
C ALA A 121 -0.03 -8.51 -10.42
N ALA A 122 0.70 -7.43 -10.70
CA ALA A 122 1.51 -6.75 -9.70
C ALA A 122 0.64 -6.15 -8.56
N PHE A 123 -0.48 -5.51 -8.91
CA PHE A 123 -1.43 -5.00 -7.91
C PHE A 123 -2.06 -6.12 -7.08
N LEU A 124 -2.47 -7.22 -7.73
CA LEU A 124 -3.03 -8.39 -7.04
C LEU A 124 -2.01 -9.03 -6.09
N ALA A 125 -0.73 -9.09 -6.47
CA ALA A 125 0.33 -9.60 -5.61
C ALA A 125 0.52 -8.73 -4.35
N ASP A 126 0.48 -7.40 -4.49
CA ASP A 126 0.55 -6.46 -3.35
C ASP A 126 -0.66 -6.61 -2.40
N LEU A 127 -1.88 -6.69 -2.95
CA LEU A 127 -3.09 -6.94 -2.17
C LEU A 127 -3.04 -8.31 -1.45
N ALA A 128 -2.56 -9.36 -2.13
CA ALA A 128 -2.41 -10.69 -1.55
C ALA A 128 -1.39 -10.69 -0.39
N PHE A 129 -0.29 -9.93 -0.55
CA PHE A 129 0.71 -9.77 0.51
C PHE A 129 0.09 -9.13 1.76
N ILE A 130 -0.66 -8.04 1.60
CA ILE A 130 -1.30 -7.33 2.73
C ILE A 130 -2.37 -8.20 3.39
N ALA A 131 -3.22 -8.87 2.61
CA ALA A 131 -4.23 -9.78 3.14
C ALA A 131 -3.59 -10.91 3.97
N ARG A 132 -2.50 -11.50 3.47
CA ARG A 132 -1.74 -12.52 4.19
C ARG A 132 -1.07 -11.97 5.45
N ALA A 133 -0.47 -10.79 5.38
CA ALA A 133 0.14 -10.14 6.54
C ALA A 133 -0.91 -9.86 7.62
N TYR A 134 -2.11 -9.42 7.25
CA TYR A 134 -3.22 -9.20 8.18
C TYR A 134 -3.66 -10.51 8.86
N MET A 135 -3.83 -11.62 8.10
CA MET A 135 -4.13 -12.94 8.70
C MET A 135 -3.08 -13.37 9.74
N LEU A 136 -1.79 -13.19 9.43
CA LEU A 136 -0.70 -13.51 10.34
C LEU A 136 -0.69 -12.60 11.58
N CYS A 137 -1.01 -11.32 11.40
CA CYS A 137 -1.12 -10.36 12.49
C CYS A 137 -2.28 -10.74 13.45
N LEU A 138 -3.46 -11.04 12.92
CA LEU A 138 -4.62 -11.46 13.71
C LEU A 138 -4.33 -12.69 14.57
N SER A 139 -3.56 -13.64 14.01
CA SER A 139 -3.18 -14.87 14.70
C SER A 139 -2.22 -14.64 15.87
N ASN A 140 -1.49 -13.52 15.90
CA ASN A 140 -0.41 -13.24 16.85
C ASN A 140 -0.69 -12.06 17.82
N GLY A 141 -1.51 -11.07 17.43
CA GLY A 141 -1.61 -9.79 18.15
C GLY A 141 -3.02 -9.29 18.46
N GLY A 142 -4.08 -9.99 18.03
CA GLY A 142 -5.46 -9.53 18.16
C GLY A 142 -5.79 -8.32 17.26
N ASP A 143 -7.08 -8.11 17.02
CA ASP A 143 -7.60 -7.31 15.89
C ASP A 143 -7.10 -5.84 15.85
N LYS A 144 -7.18 -5.11 16.97
CA LYS A 144 -6.81 -3.68 17.05
C LYS A 144 -5.34 -3.39 16.72
N SER A 145 -4.44 -4.33 16.95
CA SER A 145 -3.02 -4.16 16.62
C SER A 145 -2.75 -4.22 15.10
N CYS A 146 -3.71 -4.72 14.34
CA CYS A 146 -3.62 -5.02 12.92
C CYS A 146 -4.44 -4.05 12.05
N ASP A 147 -5.12 -3.06 12.66
CA ASP A 147 -5.97 -2.09 11.97
C ASP A 147 -5.24 -1.34 10.86
N TRP A 148 -3.94 -1.09 11.03
CA TRP A 148 -3.13 -0.42 10.01
C TRP A 148 -2.99 -1.26 8.72
N LEU A 149 -2.92 -2.60 8.81
CA LEU A 149 -2.90 -3.50 7.65
C LEU A 149 -4.27 -3.54 6.95
N ARG A 150 -5.36 -3.60 7.74
CA ARG A 150 -6.72 -3.50 7.19
C ARG A 150 -6.90 -2.18 6.45
N ARG A 151 -6.51 -1.06 7.08
CA ARG A 151 -6.54 0.27 6.48
C ARG A 151 -5.70 0.36 5.20
N SER A 152 -4.49 -0.20 5.23
CA SER A 152 -3.55 -0.27 4.10
C SER A 152 -4.15 -1.01 2.90
N PHE A 153 -4.84 -2.13 3.15
CA PHE A 153 -5.58 -2.88 2.15
C PHE A 153 -6.74 -2.07 1.55
N THR A 154 -7.59 -1.50 2.41
CA THR A 154 -8.74 -0.70 2.01
C THR A 154 -8.33 0.45 1.08
N VAL A 155 -7.27 1.19 1.40
CA VAL A 155 -6.75 2.28 0.54
C VAL A 155 -6.44 1.81 -0.85
N ARG A 156 -5.70 0.70 -0.98
CA ARG A 156 -5.26 0.20 -2.28
C ARG A 156 -6.43 -0.22 -3.14
N VAL A 157 -7.42 -0.91 -2.54
CA VAL A 157 -8.67 -1.25 -3.24
C VAL A 157 -9.43 0.01 -3.65
N LEU A 158 -9.52 1.04 -2.79
CA LEU A 158 -10.18 2.30 -3.13
C LEU A 158 -9.45 3.06 -4.25
N ILE A 159 -8.12 3.12 -4.24
CA ILE A 159 -7.34 3.69 -5.35
C ILE A 159 -7.68 2.95 -6.63
N LEU A 160 -7.59 1.62 -6.63
CA LEU A 160 -7.89 0.79 -7.81
C LEU A 160 -9.32 0.96 -8.30
N ARG A 161 -10.28 1.26 -7.42
CA ARG A 161 -11.67 1.55 -7.81
C ARG A 161 -11.92 2.98 -8.26
N SER A 162 -11.12 3.96 -7.82
CA SER A 162 -11.30 5.37 -8.15
C SER A 162 -11.33 5.66 -9.66
N ARG A 163 -10.66 4.83 -10.47
CA ARG A 163 -10.70 4.90 -11.94
C ARG A 163 -11.52 3.79 -12.60
N ILE A 164 -12.12 2.89 -11.81
CA ILE A 164 -13.09 1.91 -12.29
C ILE A 164 -14.39 2.62 -12.67
N ASN A 165 -14.83 3.58 -11.86
CA ASN A 165 -16.14 4.24 -11.95
C ASN A 165 -16.18 5.50 -12.85
N ASN A 166 -15.10 5.84 -13.57
CA ASN A 166 -15.05 7.00 -14.48
C ASN A 166 -15.47 6.65 -15.93
N TYR A 167 -16.48 5.80 -16.10
CA TYR A 167 -17.19 5.57 -17.36
C TYR A 167 -18.70 5.67 -17.15
#